data_AF-T1BQD5-F1
#
_entry.id   AF-T1BQD5-F1
#
_cell.length_a   1.000
_cell.length_b   1.000
_cell.length_c   1.000
_cell.angle_alpha   90.00
_cell.angle_beta   90.00
_cell.angle_gamma   90.00
#
_symmetry.space_group_name_H-M   'P 1'
#
loop_
_entity.id
_entity.type
_entity.pdbx_description
1 polymer ?
#
loop_
_entity_poly.entity_id
_entity_poly.type
_entity_poly.pdbx_seq_one_letter_code
_entity_poly.pdbx_strand_id
1 'polypeptide(L)'
;MGSLDPLAQGVLLFGMFTQSTPGGVGTGFGMLLVFAVIAVFVGGLMVGRTPEYLGKKVGKEQMRWSAGLLLLHPALVLVPLAIAILGGFVAFGGGLANHAYLFTSVLYEFTSESANNGSSLGALADNTLFFNLVGGVVMLMGRFYPMIGMLAIGSIFAEQEVLPPGPGTLRTRSLTFTVYLTLLLIIISALLFLPVLALGPFAQLGF
;
A
#
# COMPACT_ATOMS: atom_id res chain seq x y z
N MET A 1 -26.43 -9.45 2.10
CA MET A 1 -25.17 -10.09 2.54
C MET A 1 -24.28 -10.23 1.33
N GLY A 2 -23.01 -9.83 1.42
CA GLY A 2 -22.04 -10.08 0.35
C GLY A 2 -21.82 -11.57 0.14
N SER A 3 -21.48 -11.97 -1.08
CA SER A 3 -21.21 -13.37 -1.41
C SER A 3 -19.88 -13.90 -0.85
N LEU A 4 -18.99 -13.00 -0.41
CA LEU A 4 -17.67 -13.34 0.12
C LEU A 4 -17.65 -13.31 1.65
N ASP A 5 -17.05 -14.34 2.24
CA ASP A 5 -16.75 -14.41 3.67
C ASP A 5 -15.94 -13.18 4.14
N PRO A 6 -16.18 -12.63 5.35
CA PRO A 6 -15.47 -11.44 5.82
C PRO A 6 -13.95 -11.60 5.88
N LEU A 7 -13.44 -12.80 6.19
CA LEU A 7 -11.99 -13.05 6.16
C LEU A 7 -11.46 -13.04 4.72
N ALA A 8 -12.22 -13.55 3.76
CA ALA A 8 -11.86 -13.48 2.36
C ALA A 8 -11.80 -12.03 1.86
N GLN A 9 -12.74 -11.17 2.27
CA GLN A 9 -12.69 -9.72 2.00
C GLN A 9 -11.40 -9.11 2.56
N GLY A 10 -11.03 -9.44 3.80
CA GLY A 10 -9.80 -8.99 4.44
C GLY A 10 -8.52 -9.42 3.70
N VAL A 11 -8.46 -10.66 3.23
CA VAL A 11 -7.31 -11.16 2.44
C VAL A 11 -7.18 -10.42 1.11
N LEU A 12 -8.29 -10.18 0.40
CA LEU A 12 -8.28 -9.44 -0.86
C LEU A 12 -7.82 -7.98 -0.67
N LEU A 13 -8.34 -7.32 0.36
CA LEU A 13 -7.91 -5.97 0.76
C LEU A 13 -6.42 -5.95 1.08
N PHE A 14 -5.94 -6.92 1.88
CA PHE A 14 -4.53 -6.99 2.25
C PHE A 14 -3.61 -7.16 1.05
N GLY A 15 -4.00 -7.99 0.08
CA GLY A 15 -3.30 -8.11 -1.20
C GLY A 15 -3.13 -6.76 -1.89
N MET A 16 -4.20 -5.96 -1.95
CA MET A 16 -4.17 -4.62 -2.55
C MET A 16 -3.36 -3.61 -1.72
N PHE A 17 -3.40 -3.67 -0.38
CA PHE A 17 -2.62 -2.77 0.48
C PHE A 17 -1.10 -2.90 0.26
N THR A 18 -0.63 -4.12 -0.01
CA THR A 18 0.79 -4.36 -0.27
C THR A 18 1.23 -3.88 -1.65
N GLN A 19 0.33 -3.87 -2.63
CA GLN A 19 0.58 -3.56 -4.05
C GLN A 19 1.72 -4.36 -4.71
N SER A 20 2.28 -5.38 -4.05
CA SER A 20 3.47 -6.09 -4.52
C SER A 20 3.20 -7.52 -5.01
N THR A 21 2.11 -8.19 -4.60
CA THR A 21 2.00 -9.66 -4.73
C THR A 21 0.60 -10.18 -5.09
N PRO A 22 0.43 -10.92 -6.21
CA PRO A 22 1.08 -10.67 -7.49
C PRO A 22 0.61 -9.30 -7.98
N GLY A 23 1.49 -8.30 -7.91
CA GLY A 23 1.12 -6.94 -8.31
C GLY A 23 0.94 -6.81 -9.83
N GLY A 24 0.51 -5.63 -10.27
CA GLY A 24 0.31 -5.33 -11.68
C GLY A 24 1.59 -5.42 -12.51
N VAL A 25 1.43 -5.52 -13.85
CA VAL A 25 2.54 -5.59 -14.81
C VAL A 25 3.49 -4.41 -14.60
N GLY A 26 4.70 -4.71 -14.11
CA GLY A 26 5.74 -3.72 -13.76
C GLY A 26 5.55 -3.05 -12.40
N THR A 27 4.34 -2.57 -12.07
CA THR A 27 4.10 -1.80 -10.83
C THR A 27 4.28 -2.62 -9.56
N GLY A 28 3.91 -3.90 -9.59
CA GLY A 28 4.09 -4.80 -8.45
C GLY A 28 5.56 -4.99 -8.06
N PHE A 29 6.40 -5.25 -9.08
CA PHE A 29 7.83 -5.36 -8.89
C PHE A 29 8.45 -4.02 -8.48
N GLY A 30 8.01 -2.91 -9.08
CA GLY A 30 8.46 -1.57 -8.69
C GLY A 30 8.18 -1.27 -7.22
N MET A 31 6.99 -1.58 -6.72
CA MET A 31 6.67 -1.37 -5.30
C MET A 31 7.44 -2.31 -4.38
N LEU A 32 7.69 -3.56 -4.80
CA LEU A 32 8.58 -4.47 -4.07
C LEU A 32 10.00 -3.89 -3.94
N LEU A 33 10.53 -3.24 -4.99
CA LEU A 33 11.81 -2.54 -4.92
C LEU A 33 11.77 -1.35 -3.96
N VAL A 34 10.67 -0.60 -3.92
CA VAL A 34 10.48 0.47 -2.93
C VAL A 34 10.53 -0.08 -1.50
N PHE A 35 9.86 -1.20 -1.23
CA PHE A 35 9.97 -1.89 0.06
C PHE A 35 11.40 -2.38 0.33
N ALA A 36 12.13 -2.86 -0.67
CA ALA A 36 13.53 -3.27 -0.51
C ALA A 36 14.43 -2.09 -0.13
N VAL A 37 14.22 -0.91 -0.72
CA VAL A 37 14.93 0.33 -0.35
C VAL A 37 14.66 0.69 1.11
N ILE A 38 13.39 0.66 1.55
CA ILE A 38 13.01 0.92 2.94
C ILE A 38 13.63 -0.12 3.88
N ALA A 39 13.55 -1.41 3.52
CA ALA A 39 14.08 -2.51 4.32
C ALA A 39 15.60 -2.38 4.51
N VAL A 40 16.35 -2.11 3.45
CA VAL A 40 17.78 -1.86 3.56
C VAL A 40 18.09 -0.62 4.39
N PHE A 41 17.28 0.44 4.27
CA PHE A 41 17.43 1.64 5.08
C PHE A 41 17.26 1.35 6.57
N VAL A 42 16.14 0.73 6.94
CA VAL A 42 15.86 0.37 8.34
C VAL A 42 16.89 -0.64 8.86
N GLY A 43 17.20 -1.70 8.09
CA GLY A 43 18.18 -2.71 8.47
C GLY A 43 19.59 -2.15 8.64
N GLY A 44 20.02 -1.24 7.75
CA GLY A 44 21.30 -0.54 7.88
C GLY A 44 21.37 0.27 9.18
N LEU A 45 20.32 1.04 9.48
CA LEU A 45 20.24 1.81 10.73
C LEU A 45 20.27 0.93 11.98
N MET A 46 19.57 -0.21 11.97
CA MET A 46 19.54 -1.14 13.11
C MET A 46 20.92 -1.74 13.44
N VAL A 47 21.76 -1.93 12.43
CA VAL A 47 23.12 -2.49 12.59
C VAL A 47 24.19 -1.38 12.68
N GLY A 48 23.79 -0.10 12.63
CA GLY A 48 24.69 1.05 12.69
C GLY A 48 25.58 1.19 11.45
N ARG A 49 25.08 0.78 10.28
CA ARG A 49 25.80 0.83 9.00
C ARG A 49 25.07 1.71 7.99
N THR A 50 25.80 2.25 7.02
CA THR A 50 25.19 2.99 5.91
C THR A 50 24.31 2.03 5.09
N PRO A 51 23.03 2.36 4.87
CA PRO A 51 22.16 1.60 4.00
C PRO A 51 22.69 1.46 2.57
N GLU A 52 22.67 0.24 2.04
CA GLU A 52 23.19 -0.08 0.71
C GLU A 52 22.36 -1.19 0.04
N TYR A 53 21.88 -0.93 -1.17
CA TYR A 53 21.18 -1.89 -2.00
C TYR A 53 21.96 -2.12 -3.30
N LEU A 54 22.41 -3.37 -3.52
CA LEU A 54 23.17 -3.78 -4.71
C LEU A 54 24.43 -2.94 -4.97
N GLY A 55 25.22 -2.62 -3.94
CA GLY A 55 26.42 -1.79 -4.10
C GLY A 55 26.15 -0.28 -4.10
N LYS A 56 24.89 0.15 -4.13
CA LYS A 56 24.50 1.56 -4.22
C LYS A 56 23.95 2.07 -2.89
N LYS A 57 24.35 3.28 -2.50
CA LYS A 57 23.98 3.87 -1.20
C LYS A 57 22.54 4.35 -1.22
N VAL A 58 21.78 3.99 -0.19
CA VAL A 58 20.43 4.51 0.03
C VAL A 58 20.53 5.73 0.96
N GLY A 59 20.38 6.91 0.36
CA GLY A 59 20.44 8.19 1.05
C GLY A 59 19.07 8.79 1.38
N LYS A 60 19.09 10.06 1.76
CA LYS A 60 17.89 10.84 2.12
C LYS A 60 16.90 10.96 0.96
N GLU A 61 17.36 11.22 -0.25
CA GLU A 61 16.47 11.47 -1.40
C GLU A 61 15.72 10.20 -1.83
N GLN A 62 16.40 9.05 -1.90
CA GLN A 62 15.74 7.76 -2.18
C GLN A 62 14.72 7.45 -1.09
N MET A 63 15.09 7.62 0.19
CA MET A 63 14.20 7.37 1.31
C MET A 63 13.00 8.31 1.32
N ARG A 64 13.17 9.58 0.94
CA ARG A 64 12.08 10.57 0.82
C ARG A 64 11.06 10.13 -0.22
N TRP A 65 11.50 9.71 -1.41
CA TRP A 65 10.61 9.18 -2.44
C TRP A 65 9.94 7.89 -1.98
N SER A 66 10.71 6.92 -1.46
CA SER A 66 10.16 5.65 -0.98
C SER A 66 9.11 5.83 0.12
N ALA A 67 9.37 6.68 1.10
CA ALA A 67 8.40 7.00 2.16
C ALA A 67 7.16 7.72 1.61
N GLY A 68 7.36 8.65 0.67
CA GLY A 68 6.25 9.32 0.00
C GLY A 68 5.34 8.35 -0.76
N LEU A 69 5.93 7.39 -1.49
CA LEU A 69 5.18 6.35 -2.20
C LEU A 69 4.44 5.41 -1.25
N LEU A 70 5.07 5.04 -0.14
CA LEU A 70 4.45 4.21 0.89
C LEU A 70 3.22 4.89 1.51
N LEU A 71 3.31 6.20 1.79
CA LEU A 71 2.22 6.97 2.41
C LEU A 71 1.15 7.43 1.43
N LEU A 72 1.46 7.50 0.13
CA LEU A 72 0.50 7.90 -0.89
C LEU A 72 -0.70 6.95 -0.94
N HIS A 73 -0.44 5.64 -0.97
CA HIS A 73 -1.50 4.64 -1.09
C HIS A 73 -2.53 4.72 0.05
N PRO A 74 -2.16 4.68 1.35
CA PRO A 74 -3.13 4.85 2.42
C PRO A 74 -3.78 6.23 2.41
N ALA A 75 -3.09 7.31 2.02
CA ALA A 75 -3.73 8.62 1.89
C ALA A 75 -4.84 8.61 0.82
N LEU A 76 -4.57 8.02 -0.34
CA LEU A 76 -5.53 7.87 -1.44
C LEU A 76 -6.69 6.92 -1.13
N VAL A 77 -6.59 6.07 -0.10
CA VAL A 77 -7.69 5.22 0.36
C VAL A 77 -8.47 5.88 1.49
N LEU A 78 -7.78 6.33 2.53
CA LEU A 78 -8.39 6.76 3.78
C LEU A 78 -9.02 8.16 3.71
N VAL A 79 -8.43 9.08 2.94
CA VAL A 79 -8.98 10.43 2.77
C VAL A 79 -10.34 10.39 2.04
N PRO A 80 -10.46 9.79 0.84
CA PRO A 80 -11.77 9.73 0.17
C PRO A 80 -12.77 8.84 0.90
N LEU A 81 -12.34 7.78 1.58
CA LEU A 81 -13.19 7.01 2.48
C LEU A 81 -13.79 7.91 3.58
N ALA A 82 -12.97 8.73 4.24
CA ALA A 82 -13.44 9.66 5.26
C ALA A 82 -14.41 10.71 4.67
N ILE A 83 -14.13 11.23 3.47
CA ILE A 83 -15.02 12.16 2.78
C ILE A 83 -16.35 11.50 2.41
N ALA A 84 -16.34 10.25 1.94
CA ALA A 84 -17.55 9.52 1.58
C ALA A 84 -18.48 9.33 2.80
N ILE A 85 -17.90 9.03 3.96
CA ILE A 85 -18.62 8.83 5.22
C ILE A 85 -19.11 10.17 5.79
N LEU A 86 -18.21 11.14 5.99
CA LEU A 86 -18.52 12.41 6.66
C LEU A 86 -19.32 13.35 5.77
N GLY A 87 -19.14 13.26 4.45
CA GLY A 87 -19.88 14.03 3.45
C GLY A 87 -21.27 13.48 3.15
N GLY A 88 -21.65 12.34 3.74
CA GLY A 88 -22.97 11.74 3.54
C GLY A 88 -23.20 11.19 2.13
N PHE A 89 -22.14 10.92 1.37
CA PHE A 89 -22.23 10.28 0.04
C PHE A 89 -22.63 8.81 0.14
N VAL A 90 -22.48 8.22 1.33
CA VAL A 90 -22.96 6.88 1.67
C VAL A 90 -23.74 6.95 2.98
N ALA A 91 -24.95 6.41 2.98
CA ALA A 91 -25.84 6.44 4.14
C ALA A 91 -25.52 5.28 5.11
N PHE A 92 -24.92 5.62 6.25
CA PHE A 92 -24.68 4.68 7.35
C PHE A 92 -25.75 4.80 8.46
N GLY A 93 -27.02 4.54 8.11
CA GLY A 93 -28.15 4.64 9.05
C GLY A 93 -27.94 3.80 10.32
N GLY A 94 -28.05 4.41 11.51
CA GLY A 94 -27.79 3.68 12.76
C GLY A 94 -26.32 3.40 13.06
N GLY A 95 -25.37 3.98 12.32
CA GLY A 95 -23.94 3.97 12.61
C GLY A 95 -23.12 2.91 11.87
N LEU A 96 -21.80 3.10 11.85
CA LEU A 96 -20.84 2.27 11.10
C LEU A 96 -20.87 0.79 11.50
N ALA A 97 -21.00 0.49 12.79
CA ALA A 97 -21.00 -0.89 13.31
C ALA A 97 -22.14 -1.74 12.73
N ASN A 98 -23.32 -1.15 12.54
CA ASN A 98 -24.48 -1.81 11.94
C ASN A 98 -24.34 -2.02 10.42
N HIS A 99 -23.30 -1.45 9.83
CA HIS A 99 -23.07 -1.39 8.39
C HIS A 99 -21.62 -1.72 8.02
N ALA A 100 -20.98 -2.61 8.79
CA ALA A 100 -19.60 -3.04 8.56
C ALA A 100 -19.35 -3.54 7.12
N TYR A 101 -20.30 -4.26 6.50
CA TYR A 101 -20.18 -4.68 5.10
C TYR A 101 -20.23 -3.52 4.11
N LEU A 102 -21.09 -2.52 4.33
CA LEU A 102 -21.15 -1.33 3.51
C LEU A 102 -19.86 -0.49 3.67
N PHE A 103 -19.34 -0.38 4.89
CA PHE A 103 -18.06 0.27 5.15
C PHE A 103 -16.93 -0.45 4.42
N THR A 104 -16.88 -1.78 4.51
CA THR A 104 -15.92 -2.59 3.73
C THR A 104 -16.08 -2.38 2.24
N SER A 105 -17.30 -2.19 1.74
CA SER A 105 -17.55 -1.95 0.30
C SER A 105 -16.95 -0.63 -0.16
N VAL A 106 -17.14 0.46 0.60
CA VAL A 106 -16.53 1.76 0.30
C VAL A 106 -15.01 1.73 0.45
N LEU A 107 -14.51 1.05 1.50
CA LEU A 107 -13.07 0.84 1.70
C LEU A 107 -12.47 0.08 0.51
N TYR A 108 -13.14 -0.99 0.06
CA TYR A 108 -12.69 -1.81 -1.05
C TYR A 108 -12.66 -1.03 -2.36
N GLU A 109 -13.66 -0.19 -2.61
CA GLU A 109 -13.72 0.67 -3.80
C GLU A 109 -12.47 1.55 -3.92
N PHE A 110 -12.23 2.42 -2.92
CA PHE A 110 -11.07 3.31 -2.95
C PHE A 110 -9.73 2.57 -2.86
N THR A 111 -9.69 1.40 -2.21
CA THR A 111 -8.50 0.55 -2.18
C THR A 111 -8.18 0.02 -3.58
N SER A 112 -9.20 -0.49 -4.28
CA SER A 112 -9.08 -1.03 -5.63
C SER A 112 -8.66 0.04 -6.62
N GLU A 113 -9.27 1.22 -6.55
CA GLU A 113 -8.94 2.38 -7.38
C GLU A 113 -7.49 2.85 -7.15
N SER A 114 -7.10 3.00 -5.88
CA SER A 114 -5.76 3.46 -5.47
C SER A 114 -4.67 2.46 -5.88
N ALA A 115 -4.95 1.15 -5.76
CA ALA A 115 -4.05 0.09 -6.22
C ALA A 115 -4.12 -0.16 -7.74
N ASN A 116 -5.00 0.55 -8.45
CA ASN A 116 -5.35 0.31 -9.85
C ASN A 116 -5.66 -1.17 -10.15
N ASN A 117 -6.37 -1.85 -9.24
CA ASN A 117 -6.76 -3.24 -9.38
C ASN A 117 -7.97 -3.40 -10.31
N GLY A 118 -9.02 -2.61 -10.07
CA GLY A 118 -10.26 -2.63 -10.85
C GLY A 118 -11.28 -3.68 -10.40
N SER A 119 -11.00 -4.44 -9.32
CA SER A 119 -12.00 -5.29 -8.67
C SER A 119 -13.03 -4.45 -7.91
N SER A 120 -14.24 -4.98 -7.74
CA SER A 120 -15.28 -4.42 -6.87
C SER A 120 -16.03 -5.52 -6.13
N LEU A 121 -16.53 -5.21 -4.93
CA LEU A 121 -17.42 -6.10 -4.20
C LEU A 121 -18.86 -6.07 -4.74
N GLY A 122 -19.20 -5.11 -5.61
CA GLY A 122 -20.49 -5.02 -6.29
C GLY A 122 -21.69 -4.67 -5.41
N ALA A 123 -21.46 -4.27 -4.16
CA ALA A 123 -22.51 -3.92 -3.19
C ALA A 123 -22.78 -2.41 -3.11
N LEU A 124 -21.94 -1.58 -3.73
CA LEU A 124 -22.03 -0.14 -3.71
C LEU A 124 -22.74 0.37 -4.96
N ALA A 125 -23.70 1.28 -4.81
CA ALA A 125 -24.27 2.03 -5.93
C ALA A 125 -23.35 3.20 -6.26
N ASP A 126 -22.16 2.89 -6.79
CA ASP A 126 -21.05 3.81 -7.02
C ASP A 126 -21.15 4.63 -8.31
N ASN A 127 -22.12 4.37 -9.19
CA ASN A 127 -22.35 5.21 -10.38
C ASN A 127 -23.00 6.55 -10.01
N THR A 128 -22.24 7.39 -9.32
CA THR A 128 -22.61 8.74 -8.88
C THR A 128 -21.51 9.71 -9.28
N LEU A 129 -21.84 11.01 -9.32
CA LEU A 129 -20.86 12.03 -9.64
C LEU A 129 -19.66 12.02 -8.67
N PHE A 130 -19.90 11.75 -7.38
CA PHE A 130 -18.85 11.73 -6.35
C PHE A 130 -17.84 10.62 -6.60
N PHE A 131 -18.30 9.36 -6.67
CA PHE A 131 -17.42 8.20 -6.87
C PHE A 131 -16.73 8.27 -8.22
N ASN A 132 -17.42 8.66 -9.30
CA ASN A 132 -16.79 8.78 -10.62
C ASN A 132 -15.65 9.83 -10.66
N LEU A 133 -15.83 10.99 -10.00
CA LEU A 133 -14.80 12.04 -10.01
C LEU A 133 -13.67 11.74 -9.03
N VAL A 134 -14.00 11.41 -7.78
CA VAL A 134 -12.99 11.14 -6.75
C VAL A 134 -12.22 9.88 -7.09
N GLY A 135 -12.91 8.83 -7.51
CA GLY A 135 -12.30 7.58 -7.95
C GLY A 135 -11.38 7.76 -9.15
N GLY A 136 -11.82 8.54 -10.15
CA GLY A 136 -10.96 8.91 -11.28
C GLY A 136 -9.66 9.60 -10.84
N VAL A 137 -9.73 10.54 -9.90
CA VAL A 137 -8.54 11.20 -9.33
C VAL A 137 -7.66 10.21 -8.55
N VAL A 138 -8.27 9.37 -7.72
CA VAL A 138 -7.57 8.33 -6.95
C VAL A 138 -6.81 7.38 -7.88
N MET A 139 -7.44 6.93 -8.96
CA MET A 139 -6.80 6.05 -9.96
C MET A 139 -5.63 6.74 -10.65
N LEU A 140 -5.79 7.99 -11.10
CA LEU A 140 -4.72 8.75 -11.77
C LEU A 140 -3.52 8.94 -10.85
N MET A 141 -3.76 9.34 -9.60
CA MET A 141 -2.72 9.55 -8.60
C MET A 141 -2.06 8.24 -8.19
N GLY A 142 -2.84 7.18 -7.98
CA GLY A 142 -2.36 5.83 -7.65
C GLY A 142 -1.51 5.21 -8.77
N ARG A 143 -1.71 5.63 -10.02
CA ARG A 143 -0.94 5.13 -11.16
C ARG A 143 0.32 5.95 -11.43
N PHE A 144 0.16 7.24 -11.70
CA PHE A 144 1.22 8.05 -12.28
C PHE A 144 2.20 8.57 -11.24
N TYR A 145 1.75 8.88 -10.03
CA TYR A 145 2.65 9.38 -8.99
C TYR A 145 3.65 8.29 -8.54
N PRO A 146 3.25 7.03 -8.31
CA PRO A 146 4.21 5.94 -8.07
C PRO A 146 5.20 5.74 -9.21
N MET A 147 4.77 5.84 -10.47
CA MET A 147 5.70 5.75 -11.60
C MET A 147 6.75 6.85 -11.56
N ILE A 148 6.34 8.11 -11.30
CA ILE A 148 7.27 9.24 -11.18
C ILE A 148 8.27 8.99 -10.04
N GLY A 149 7.79 8.56 -8.86
CA GLY A 149 8.66 8.29 -7.73
C GLY A 149 9.63 7.12 -7.99
N MET A 150 9.18 6.05 -8.64
CA MET A 150 10.03 4.91 -9.02
C MET A 150 11.10 5.33 -10.03
N LEU A 151 10.74 6.15 -11.02
CA LEU A 151 11.70 6.71 -11.98
C LEU A 151 12.72 7.63 -11.31
N ALA A 152 12.28 8.48 -10.37
CA ALA A 152 13.16 9.35 -9.60
C ALA A 152 14.15 8.55 -8.74
N ILE A 153 13.70 7.50 -8.05
CA ILE A 153 14.59 6.60 -7.31
C ILE A 153 15.58 5.93 -8.28
N GLY A 154 15.10 5.45 -9.43
CA GLY A 154 15.92 4.83 -10.45
C GLY A 154 17.00 5.75 -11.02
N SER A 155 16.67 7.02 -11.30
CA SER A 155 17.63 8.00 -11.83
C SER A 155 18.72 8.32 -10.82
N ILE A 156 18.37 8.49 -9.54
CA ILE A 156 19.35 8.73 -8.48
C ILE A 156 20.29 7.52 -8.34
N PHE A 157 19.77 6.29 -8.44
CA PHE A 157 20.64 5.12 -8.43
C PHE A 157 21.51 5.03 -9.69
N ALA A 158 21.02 5.43 -10.86
CA ALA A 158 21.79 5.37 -12.11
C ALA A 158 23.06 6.24 -12.06
N GLU A 159 23.03 7.38 -11.38
CA GLU A 159 24.17 8.29 -11.23
C GLU A 159 25.25 7.80 -10.25
N GLN A 160 24.95 6.80 -9.42
CA GLN A 160 25.89 6.29 -8.42
C GLN A 160 26.81 5.19 -8.96
N GLU A 161 28.05 5.17 -8.51
CA GLU A 161 28.94 4.03 -8.72
C GLU A 161 28.54 2.84 -7.83
N VAL A 162 28.86 1.63 -8.29
CA VAL A 162 28.64 0.38 -7.54
C VAL A 162 29.87 0.11 -6.67
N LEU A 163 29.68 0.07 -5.35
CA LEU A 163 30.74 -0.18 -4.39
C LEU A 163 30.98 -1.69 -4.20
N PRO A 164 32.23 -2.12 -3.94
CA PRO A 164 32.52 -3.51 -3.62
C PRO A 164 31.93 -3.89 -2.24
N PRO A 165 31.52 -5.15 -2.04
CA PRO A 165 30.97 -5.60 -0.76
C PRO A 165 31.98 -5.45 0.39
N GLY A 166 31.53 -4.87 1.49
CA GLY A 166 32.31 -4.73 2.73
C GLY A 166 31.74 -5.55 3.90
N PRO A 167 32.39 -5.52 5.08
CA PRO A 167 31.95 -6.24 6.27
C PRO A 167 30.54 -5.89 6.75
N GLY A 168 30.04 -4.70 6.39
CA GLY A 168 28.70 -4.21 6.76
C GLY A 168 27.65 -4.33 5.64
N THR A 169 27.99 -4.88 4.48
CA THR A 169 27.06 -4.99 3.35
C THR A 169 26.01 -6.07 3.64
N LEU A 170 24.74 -5.67 3.63
CA LEU A 170 23.61 -6.59 3.81
C LEU A 170 23.51 -7.56 2.63
N ARG A 171 23.43 -8.86 2.93
CA ARG A 171 23.30 -9.91 1.91
C ARG A 171 21.85 -9.99 1.41
N THR A 172 21.50 -9.16 0.44
CA THR A 172 20.14 -9.05 -0.13
C THR A 172 19.67 -10.30 -0.90
N ARG A 173 20.57 -11.24 -1.22
CA ARG A 173 20.25 -12.54 -1.84
C ARG A 173 20.06 -13.68 -0.84
N SER A 174 20.12 -13.39 0.46
CA SER A 174 20.01 -14.41 1.52
C SER A 174 18.56 -14.68 1.91
N LEU A 175 18.30 -15.90 2.40
CA LEU A 175 17.01 -16.25 2.99
C LEU A 175 16.63 -15.30 4.13
N THR A 176 17.61 -14.88 4.94
CA THR A 176 17.41 -13.92 6.03
C THR A 176 16.83 -12.60 5.52
N PHE A 177 17.36 -12.06 4.42
CA PHE A 177 16.83 -10.83 3.84
C PHE A 177 15.43 -11.03 3.26
N THR A 178 15.17 -12.17 2.61
CA THR A 178 13.82 -12.48 2.08
C THR A 178 12.77 -12.55 3.19
N VAL A 179 13.08 -13.20 4.31
CA VAL A 179 12.18 -13.27 5.48
C VAL A 179 11.99 -11.88 6.07
N TYR A 180 13.08 -11.13 6.26
CA TYR A 180 13.03 -9.77 6.78
C TYR A 180 12.18 -8.83 5.91
N LEU A 181 12.39 -8.82 4.60
CA LEU A 181 11.63 -8.02 3.65
C LEU A 181 10.14 -8.38 3.67
N THR A 182 9.83 -9.67 3.65
CA THR A 182 8.43 -10.16 3.73
C THR A 182 7.75 -9.71 5.02
N LEU A 183 8.42 -9.86 6.17
CA LEU A 183 7.88 -9.43 7.45
C LEU A 183 7.69 -7.92 7.52
N LEU A 184 8.68 -7.15 7.06
CA LEU A 184 8.59 -5.69 7.04
C LEU A 184 7.42 -5.22 6.18
N LEU A 185 7.23 -5.82 5.00
CA LEU A 185 6.11 -5.51 4.12
C LEU A 185 4.76 -5.82 4.77
N ILE A 186 4.63 -6.99 5.41
CA ILE A 186 3.40 -7.41 6.10
C ILE A 186 3.11 -6.46 7.28
N ILE A 187 4.11 -6.19 8.12
CA ILE A 187 3.94 -5.35 9.31
C ILE A 187 3.56 -3.92 8.92
N ILE A 188 4.24 -3.33 7.94
CA ILE A 188 3.93 -1.96 7.51
C ILE A 188 2.51 -1.90 6.93
N SER A 189 2.16 -2.83 6.04
CA SER A 189 0.82 -2.84 5.42
C SER A 189 -0.28 -3.09 6.46
N ALA A 190 -0.04 -3.99 7.43
CA ALA A 190 -0.97 -4.22 8.53
C ALA A 190 -1.14 -2.96 9.38
N LEU A 191 -0.05 -2.32 9.82
CA LEU A 191 -0.14 -1.16 10.71
C LEU A 191 -0.82 0.05 10.06
N LEU A 192 -0.69 0.23 8.75
CA LEU A 192 -1.34 1.32 8.02
C LEU A 192 -2.87 1.15 7.89
N PHE A 193 -3.36 -0.08 7.85
CA PHE A 193 -4.77 -0.38 7.56
C PHE A 193 -5.51 -1.16 8.65
N LEU A 194 -4.83 -1.55 9.74
CA LEU A 194 -5.44 -2.29 10.84
C LEU A 194 -6.72 -1.63 11.39
N PRO A 195 -6.77 -0.30 11.60
CA PRO A 195 -7.99 0.33 12.11
C PRO A 195 -9.21 0.14 11.19
N VAL A 196 -9.02 0.27 9.87
CA VAL A 196 -10.12 0.10 8.92
C VAL A 196 -10.47 -1.37 8.67
N LEU A 197 -9.51 -2.28 8.78
CA LEU A 197 -9.79 -3.72 8.79
C LEU A 197 -10.63 -4.12 10.00
N ALA A 198 -10.35 -3.55 11.17
CA ALA A 198 -11.13 -3.76 12.38
C ALA A 198 -12.58 -3.26 12.24
N LEU A 199 -12.77 -2.05 11.69
CA LEU A 199 -14.10 -1.44 11.50
C LEU A 199 -14.91 -2.05 10.35
N GLY A 200 -14.24 -2.68 9.37
CA GLY A 200 -14.87 -3.27 8.19
C GLY A 200 -15.02 -4.79 8.29
N PRO A 201 -14.15 -5.57 7.62
CA PRO A 201 -14.31 -7.02 7.52
C PRO A 201 -14.33 -7.71 8.88
N PHE A 202 -13.52 -7.30 9.85
CA PHE A 202 -13.50 -7.98 11.16
C PHE A 202 -14.73 -7.69 12.01
N ALA A 203 -15.31 -6.50 11.91
CA ALA A 203 -16.57 -6.18 12.59
C ALA A 203 -17.75 -7.05 12.10
N GLN A 204 -17.71 -7.57 10.87
CA GLN A 204 -18.73 -8.48 10.35
C GLN A 204 -18.73 -9.85 11.05
N LEU A 205 -17.66 -10.21 11.77
CA LEU A 205 -17.54 -11.49 12.48
C LEU A 205 -18.32 -11.50 13.81
N GLY A 206 -18.78 -10.34 14.31
CA GLY A 206 -19.69 -10.24 15.45
C GLY A 206 -19.07 -10.49 16.83
N PHE A 207 -17.79 -10.12 17.02
CA PHE A 207 -17.14 -10.14 18.34
C PHE A 207 -17.61 -9.01 19.26
#